data_AF-A0A7W8TBI1-F1
#
_entry.id   AF-A0A7W8TBI1-F1
#
_cell.length_a   1.000
_cell.length_b   1.000
_cell.length_c   1.000
_cell.angle_alpha   90.00
_cell.angle_beta   90.00
_cell.angle_gamma   90.00
#
_symmetry.space_group_name_H-M   'P 1'
#
loop_
_entity.id
_entity.type
_entity.pdbx_description
1 polymer ?
#
loop_
_entity_poly.entity_id
_entity_poly.type
_entity_poly.pdbx_seq_one_letter_code
_entity_poly.pdbx_strand_id
1 'polypeptide(L)' 'MTPEFDTLFPDGIPDSCARALTDFLYRLALICEQRYEHELRRDSDKRYRATMDPDQPWRRKTDPPI' A
#
# COMPACT_ATOMS: atom_id res chain seq x y z
N MET A 1 -7.16 10.24 20.00
CA MET A 1 -7.72 11.27 19.10
C MET A 1 -6.90 12.52 19.34
N THR A 2 -6.22 13.04 18.33
CA THR A 2 -5.40 14.26 18.49
C THR A 2 -6.34 15.47 18.64
N PRO A 3 -6.02 16.43 19.52
CA PRO A 3 -6.92 17.54 19.89
C PRO A 3 -7.28 18.48 18.73
N GLU A 4 -6.59 18.35 17.61
CA GLU A 4 -6.79 19.13 16.39
C GLU A 4 -8.02 18.68 15.57
N PHE A 5 -8.50 17.45 15.76
CA PHE A 5 -9.69 16.95 15.06
C PHE A 5 -11.00 17.34 15.74
N ASP A 6 -10.97 17.52 17.07
CA ASP A 6 -12.15 17.92 17.85
C ASP A 6 -12.62 19.35 17.52
N THR A 7 -11.73 20.21 17.02
CA THR A 7 -12.08 21.57 16.56
C THR A 7 -12.66 21.61 15.16
N LEU A 8 -12.29 20.65 14.30
CA LEU A 8 -12.76 20.57 12.91
C LEU A 8 -14.11 19.86 12.80
N PHE A 9 -14.36 18.90 13.68
CA PHE A 9 -15.61 18.14 13.74
C PHE A 9 -16.10 18.03 15.19
N PRO A 10 -16.64 19.13 15.76
CA PRO A 10 -17.06 19.17 17.16
C PRO A 10 -18.12 18.12 17.53
N ASP A 11 -18.95 17.70 16.56
CA ASP A 11 -19.95 16.63 16.72
C ASP A 11 -19.51 15.30 16.08
N GLY A 12 -18.25 15.20 15.65
CA GLY A 12 -17.73 14.10 14.85
C GLY A 12 -18.16 14.14 13.38
N ILE A 13 -17.80 13.10 12.62
CA ILE A 13 -18.19 12.95 11.21
C ILE A 13 -19.48 12.11 11.16
N PRO A 14 -20.54 12.57 10.49
CA PRO A 14 -21.75 11.77 10.30
C PRO A 14 -21.43 10.43 9.61
N ASP A 15 -22.12 9.35 9.98
CA ASP A 15 -21.92 8.03 9.37
C ASP A 15 -22.05 8.04 7.84
N SER A 16 -22.93 8.88 7.31
CA SER A 16 -23.09 9.08 5.86
C SER A 16 -21.84 9.70 5.22
N CYS A 17 -21.20 10.66 5.88
CA CYS A 17 -19.95 11.26 5.44
C CYS A 17 -18.79 10.28 5.57
N ALA A 18 -18.69 9.52 6.67
CA ALA A 18 -17.69 8.48 6.83
C ALA A 18 -17.82 7.40 5.74
N ARG A 19 -19.04 6.98 5.43
CA ARG A 19 -19.34 6.04 4.34
C ARG A 19 -18.95 6.59 2.97
N ALA A 20 -19.30 7.84 2.67
CA ALA A 20 -18.96 8.48 1.40
C ALA A 20 -17.44 8.63 1.24
N LEU A 21 -16.73 9.05 2.30
CA LEU A 21 -15.28 9.13 2.32
C LEU A 21 -14.64 7.76 2.08
N THR A 22 -15.15 6.72 2.74
CA THR A 22 -14.65 5.36 2.60
C THR A 22 -14.83 4.84 1.17
N ASP A 23 -16.01 5.05 0.56
CA ASP A 23 -16.27 4.65 -0.83
C ASP A 23 -15.35 5.40 -1.82
N PHE A 24 -15.15 6.70 -1.59
CA PHE A 24 -14.24 7.50 -2.40
C PHE A 24 -12.80 7.01 -2.32
N LEU A 25 -12.28 6.80 -1.10
CA LEU A 25 -10.91 6.32 -0.88
C LEU A 25 -10.71 4.93 -1.47
N TYR A 26 -11.70 4.05 -1.35
CA TYR A 26 -11.67 2.73 -1.97
C TYR A 26 -11.56 2.81 -3.50
N ARG A 27 -12.39 3.64 -4.15
CA ARG A 27 -12.32 3.84 -5.60
C ARG A 27 -11.00 4.46 -6.04
N LEU A 28 -10.49 5.43 -5.28
CA LEU A 28 -9.21 6.04 -5.55
C LEU A 28 -8.08 5.01 -5.49
N ALA A 29 -8.05 4.19 -4.43
CA ALA A 29 -7.09 3.10 -4.28
C ALA A 29 -7.17 2.12 -5.45
N LEU A 30 -8.38 1.70 -5.85
CA LEU A 30 -8.59 0.80 -6.99
C LEU A 30 -8.04 1.39 -8.31
N ILE A 31 -8.29 2.68 -8.57
CA ILE A 31 -7.78 3.36 -9.77
C ILE A 31 -6.26 3.49 -9.71
N CYS A 32 -5.71 3.82 -8.55
CA CYS A 32 -4.26 3.88 -8.34
C CYS A 32 -3.63 2.50 -8.57
N GLU A 33 -4.20 1.43 -8.02
CA GLU A 33 -3.75 0.07 -8.27
C GLU A 33 -3.78 -0.22 -9.77
N GLN A 34 -4.89 -0.03 -10.47
CA GLN A 34 -4.97 -0.28 -11.92
C GLN A 34 -3.96 0.55 -12.73
N ARG A 35 -3.76 1.82 -12.39
CA ARG A 35 -2.86 2.72 -13.11
C ARG A 35 -1.39 2.38 -12.86
N TYR A 36 -1.05 2.01 -11.64
CA TYR A 36 0.33 1.82 -11.20
C TYR A 36 0.69 0.34 -11.01
N GLU A 37 -0.21 -0.59 -11.30
CA GLU A 37 0.01 -2.04 -11.13
C GLU A 37 1.27 -2.50 -11.88
N HIS A 38 1.42 -2.04 -13.12
CA HIS A 38 2.60 -2.35 -13.92
C HIS A 38 3.90 -1.83 -13.29
N GLU A 39 3.88 -0.62 -12.71
CA GLU A 39 5.05 -0.04 -12.06
C GLU A 39 5.37 -0.74 -10.73
N LEU A 40 4.34 -1.05 -9.93
CA LEU A 40 4.46 -1.79 -8.68
C LEU A 40 4.99 -3.21 -8.91
N ARG A 41 4.47 -3.90 -9.95
CA ARG A 41 4.97 -5.23 -10.36
C ARG A 41 6.42 -5.14 -10.84
N ARG A 42 6.75 -4.15 -11.67
CA ARG A 42 8.13 -3.95 -12.16
C ARG A 42 9.10 -3.68 -11.01
N ASP A 43 8.73 -2.86 -10.04
CA ASP A 43 9.55 -2.55 -8.88
C ASP A 43 9.69 -3.75 -7.94
N SER A 44 8.62 -4.51 -7.75
CA SER A 44 8.64 -5.78 -7.01
C SER A 44 9.58 -6.79 -7.68
N ASP A 45 9.46 -6.99 -8.99
CA ASP A 45 10.33 -7.88 -9.77
C ASP A 45 11.79 -7.44 -9.70
N LYS A 46 12.03 -6.12 -9.77
CA LYS A 46 13.38 -5.56 -9.63
C LYS A 46 13.99 -5.87 -8.26
N ARG A 47 13.23 -5.69 -7.17
CA ARG A 47 13.66 -6.01 -5.80
C ARG A 47 13.87 -7.52 -5.62
N TYR A 48 12.98 -8.34 -6.18
CA TYR A 48 13.08 -9.79 -6.15
C TYR A 48 14.36 -10.27 -6.87
N ARG A 49 14.61 -9.80 -8.09
CA ARG A 49 15.84 -10.14 -8.84
C ARG A 49 17.10 -9.61 -8.18
N ALA A 50 17.07 -8.42 -7.58
CA ALA A 50 18.21 -7.87 -6.85
C ALA A 50 18.61 -8.73 -5.65
N THR A 51 17.63 -9.40 -5.02
CA THR A 51 17.81 -10.25 -3.85
C THR A 51 18.01 -11.73 -4.20
N MET A 52 17.77 -12.18 -5.43
CA MET A 52 18.06 -13.56 -5.84
C MET A 52 19.55 -13.82 -6.04
N ASP A 53 20.01 -14.99 -5.59
CA ASP A 53 21.31 -15.52 -5.96
C ASP A 53 21.27 -16.01 -7.43
N PRO A 54 22.20 -15.58 -8.32
CA PRO A 54 22.24 -16.01 -9.72
C PRO A 54 22.47 -17.51 -9.90
N ASP A 55 23.27 -18.11 -9.01
CA ASP A 55 23.65 -19.53 -9.06
C ASP A 55 22.61 -20.40 -8.36
N GLN A 56 21.87 -19.84 -7.40
CA GLN A 56 20.81 -20.51 -6.66
C GLN A 56 19.51 -19.71 -6.68
N PRO A 57 18.73 -19.76 -7.78
CA PRO A 57 17.58 -18.89 -7.97
C PRO A 57 16.42 -19.10 -6.96
N TRP A 58 16.42 -20.21 -6.22
CA TRP A 58 15.47 -20.45 -5.13
C TRP A 58 15.89 -19.80 -3.80
N ARG A 59 17.11 -19.24 -3.70
CA ARG A 59 17.61 -18.57 -2.50
C ARG A 59 17.59 -17.06 -2.64
N ARG A 60 17.36 -16.39 -1.51
CA ARG A 60 17.64 -14.97 -1.38
C ARG A 60 19.06 -14.80 -0.84
N LYS A 61 19.76 -13.77 -1.31
CA LYS A 61 21.12 -13.37 -0.85
C LYS A 61 21.22 -13.16 0.66
N THR A 62 20.10 -12.97 1.35
CA THR A 62 20.01 -12.75 2.80
C THR A 62 19.65 -14.00 3.59
N ASP A 63 19.40 -15.14 2.93
CA ASP A 63 19.10 -16.38 3.64
C ASP A 63 20.38 -16.90 4.33
N PRO A 64 20.32 -17.35 5.59
CA PRO A 64 21.48 -17.92 6.26
C PRO A 64 21.99 -19.16 5.50
N PRO A 65 23.32 -19.37 5.45
CA PRO A 65 23.88 -20.57 4.84
C PRO A 65 23.37 -21.81 5.59
N ILE A 66 22.97 -22.84 4.84
CA ILE A 66 22.61 -24.16 5.37
C ILE A 66 23.89 -24.95 5.66
#